data_AF-A0A1G4MKW9-F1
#
_entry.id   AF-A0A1G4MKW9-F1
#
_cell.length_a   1.000
_cell.length_b   1.000
_cell.length_c   1.000
_cell.angle_alpha   90.00
_cell.angle_beta   90.00
_cell.angle_gamma   90.00
#
_symmetry.space_group_name_H-M   'P 1'
#
loop_
_entity.id
_entity.type
_entity.pdbx_description
1 polymer ?
#
loop_
_entity_poly.entity_id
_entity_poly.type
_entity_poly.pdbx_seq_one_letter_code
_entity_poly.pdbx_strand_id
1 'polypeptide(L)'
;MLRASCTKIAARQLLRIYRVPQRTLFLSARTLQAKSLKVEKTSDDQEASTTTPWYMNVVEKPTDDSIFQKQDIKLPSNAPNSLVEITNFLRDDLGLTDILVFDLRSEKDSYSTAATKISDFMVLGTATSTKHCQKGFVELNSLLKREFKVVGQVEGNVSSNELRKQQRRLARHTNLSKSLGSNTTTTRSSALMESWYMIDCHVDGIFVNILTDKRRRDMNLEELYAPEAERHLFRREENLKQSLEDEEEDNVLAGLKRLAARNQRRFYSTANSDRDLFEALQQQDFIRANNLIANTDSPPLRILKTLTGALASMDSKTEIHFNKWKNSFDKAWPLFFTDNGEEYWSTRLHFIKLINCACPHLYGIDKILTDYLELKLALGGRLTKSDIVEFLQMVVITLNEKPNGDYWDLTKKNKYVVRALALFQSVEPQIVMDEEVMPLILRTMAFLNRDSTDSLHALYEIIDFICVEYKEQIPLSVVNTVMQILAHKKDWPKFLSFWEKGIQLPNRQDYRPWNIFLDSITSSGDKALMLKIINEGHLLWLKRNNVIITPEIQNSVNEFFAAVDPTGITFKELKDYLLA
;
A
#
# COMPACT_ATOMS: atom_id res chain seq x y z
N MET A 1 -5.51 8.00 -58.58
CA MET A 1 -5.51 6.65 -59.19
C MET A 1 -5.57 5.62 -58.06
N LEU A 2 -6.59 4.74 -58.12
CA LEU A 2 -6.69 3.39 -57.53
C LEU A 2 -6.63 3.27 -55.99
N ARG A 3 -7.76 3.13 -55.28
CA ARG A 3 -8.66 1.95 -55.08
C ARG A 3 -7.99 0.70 -54.50
N ALA A 4 -8.47 0.34 -53.31
CA ALA A 4 -8.94 -0.99 -52.87
C ALA A 4 -8.06 -2.24 -53.06
N SER A 5 -7.77 -2.91 -51.94
CA SER A 5 -7.77 -4.38 -51.83
C SER A 5 -8.24 -4.75 -50.42
N CYS A 6 -9.49 -5.15 -50.20
CA CYS A 6 -10.13 -6.41 -50.54
C CYS A 6 -9.82 -7.54 -49.54
N THR A 7 -10.83 -7.76 -48.71
CA THR A 7 -11.25 -8.95 -47.95
C THR A 7 -11.07 -10.31 -48.64
N LYS A 8 -11.13 -11.37 -47.80
CA LYS A 8 -11.21 -12.84 -48.05
C LYS A 8 -9.85 -13.52 -47.87
N ILE A 9 -9.69 -14.48 -46.96
CA ILE A 9 -10.15 -15.86 -47.13
C ILE A 9 -10.51 -16.46 -45.76
N ALA A 10 -11.80 -16.70 -45.55
CA ALA A 10 -12.28 -17.86 -44.82
C ALA A 10 -12.47 -19.02 -45.84
N ALA A 11 -12.46 -20.24 -45.33
CA ALA A 11 -12.73 -21.51 -46.00
C ALA A 11 -11.53 -22.25 -46.63
N ARG A 12 -11.03 -23.23 -45.88
CA ARG A 12 -10.87 -24.60 -46.40
C ARG A 12 -10.96 -25.62 -45.27
N GLN A 13 -12.20 -26.00 -45.04
CA GLN A 13 -12.61 -27.27 -44.46
C GLN A 13 -12.39 -28.38 -45.51
N LEU A 14 -12.11 -29.59 -45.01
CA LEU A 14 -12.41 -30.92 -45.58
C LEU A 14 -11.46 -31.52 -46.64
N LEU A 15 -10.80 -32.62 -46.22
CA LEU A 15 -11.01 -34.02 -46.66
C LEU A 15 -10.00 -34.92 -45.89
N ARG A 16 -10.40 -35.71 -44.86
CA ARG A 16 -10.94 -37.10 -44.92
C ARG A 16 -9.98 -38.03 -45.72
N ILE A 17 -9.33 -39.05 -45.13
CA ILE A 17 -9.81 -40.46 -45.11
C ILE A 17 -8.77 -41.41 -44.44
N TYR A 18 -9.28 -42.30 -43.56
CA TYR A 18 -8.85 -43.66 -43.15
C TYR A 18 -7.46 -43.96 -42.56
N ARG A 19 -7.43 -44.45 -41.30
CA ARG A 19 -7.02 -45.82 -40.95
C ARG A 19 -7.25 -46.15 -39.46
N VAL A 20 -8.07 -47.17 -39.22
CA VAL A 20 -8.11 -48.03 -38.02
C VAL A 20 -7.06 -49.13 -38.26
N PRO A 21 -6.22 -49.54 -37.27
CA PRO A 21 -6.55 -50.76 -36.53
C PRO A 21 -6.09 -50.86 -35.05
N GLN A 22 -6.92 -51.61 -34.33
CA GLN A 22 -6.64 -52.67 -33.36
C GLN A 22 -6.11 -52.41 -31.94
N ARG A 23 -6.97 -52.90 -31.04
CA ARG A 23 -6.79 -53.23 -29.63
C ARG A 23 -5.60 -54.16 -29.42
N THR A 24 -4.77 -53.84 -28.43
CA THR A 24 -4.01 -54.84 -27.67
C THR A 24 -4.28 -54.61 -26.18
N LEU A 25 -4.97 -55.60 -25.61
CA LEU A 25 -5.16 -55.76 -24.19
C LEU A 25 -3.81 -56.13 -23.57
N PHE A 26 -3.30 -55.31 -22.66
CA PHE A 26 -2.27 -55.75 -21.72
C PHE A 26 -2.90 -55.79 -20.33
N LEU A 27 -3.38 -56.97 -19.97
CA LEU A 27 -3.49 -57.39 -18.57
C LEU A 27 -2.06 -57.53 -18.03
N SER A 28 -1.66 -56.69 -17.08
CA SER A 28 -0.54 -57.01 -16.20
C SER A 28 -1.09 -57.56 -14.88
N ALA A 29 -1.03 -58.88 -14.77
CA ALA A 29 -1.25 -59.59 -13.54
C ALA A 29 -0.11 -59.23 -12.56
N ARG A 30 -0.49 -58.75 -11.36
CA ARG A 30 0.40 -58.66 -10.20
C ARG A 30 0.53 -60.06 -9.60
N THR A 31 1.64 -60.73 -9.86
CA THR A 31 2.09 -61.87 -9.06
C THR A 31 3.02 -61.38 -7.96
N LEU A 32 2.61 -61.64 -6.71
CA LEU A 32 3.45 -61.58 -5.53
C LEU A 32 4.51 -62.67 -5.64
N GLN A 33 5.80 -62.32 -5.58
CA GLN A 33 6.84 -63.28 -5.31
C GLN A 33 7.79 -62.74 -4.25
N ALA A 34 7.79 -63.47 -3.14
CA ALA A 34 8.56 -63.21 -1.94
C ALA A 34 10.05 -63.49 -2.18
N LYS A 35 10.86 -62.66 -1.51
CA LYS A 35 12.30 -62.81 -1.31
C LYS A 35 12.65 -64.21 -0.80
N SER A 36 13.64 -64.84 -1.44
CA SER A 36 14.49 -65.85 -0.82
C SER A 36 15.94 -65.44 -1.03
N LEU A 37 16.59 -64.95 0.03
CA LEU A 37 18.02 -64.69 0.10
C LEU A 37 18.75 -66.03 0.33
N LYS A 38 19.59 -66.45 -0.62
CA LYS A 38 20.60 -67.50 -0.40
C LYS A 38 21.94 -66.83 -0.09
N VAL A 39 22.48 -67.17 1.06
CA VAL A 39 23.82 -66.82 1.56
C VAL A 39 24.79 -67.88 1.07
N GLU A 40 25.89 -67.47 0.44
CA GLU A 40 27.04 -68.31 0.12
C GLU A 40 27.96 -68.46 1.34
N LYS A 41 28.51 -69.66 1.52
CA LYS A 41 29.45 -70.07 2.56
C LYS A 41 30.74 -70.57 1.89
N THR A 42 31.89 -70.15 2.41
CA THR A 42 33.17 -70.88 2.58
C THR A 42 34.15 -69.90 3.26
N SER A 43 35.04 -70.21 4.20
CA SER A 43 35.38 -71.34 5.07
C SER A 43 36.62 -70.87 5.86
N ASP A 44 36.73 -71.16 7.16
CA ASP A 44 37.98 -71.55 7.85
C ASP A 44 37.70 -71.90 9.31
N ASP A 45 38.62 -72.67 9.89
CA ASP A 45 38.36 -73.83 10.72
C ASP A 45 38.27 -73.64 12.25
N GLN A 46 37.46 -74.53 12.81
CA GLN A 46 37.43 -75.19 14.13
C GLN A 46 38.36 -74.74 15.28
N GLU A 47 37.73 -74.42 16.42
CA GLU A 47 37.99 -75.11 17.71
C GLU A 47 36.70 -75.12 18.57
N ALA A 48 36.35 -76.30 19.10
CA ALA A 48 35.14 -76.60 19.86
C ALA A 48 35.30 -76.19 21.35
N SER A 49 34.27 -75.71 22.06
CA SER A 49 33.22 -76.58 22.58
C SER A 49 32.13 -75.81 23.35
N THR A 50 30.89 -76.32 23.20
CA THR A 50 29.63 -76.00 23.92
C THR A 50 28.85 -74.74 23.50
N THR A 51 28.45 -74.69 22.23
CA THR A 51 27.39 -73.79 21.76
C THR A 51 26.02 -74.37 22.12
N THR A 52 25.49 -73.99 23.28
CA THR A 52 24.05 -74.12 23.55
C THR A 52 23.30 -73.30 22.50
N PRO A 53 22.40 -73.88 21.71
CA PRO A 53 21.70 -73.13 20.68
C PRO A 53 20.74 -72.12 21.31
N TRP A 54 20.67 -70.91 20.73
CA TRP A 54 19.99 -69.73 21.26
C TRP A 54 18.53 -69.93 21.72
N TYR A 55 17.85 -70.95 21.20
CA TYR A 55 16.47 -71.29 21.54
C TYR A 55 16.32 -72.08 22.86
N MET A 56 17.42 -72.57 23.46
CA MET A 56 17.42 -73.35 24.71
C MET A 56 17.72 -72.48 25.94
N ASN A 57 18.16 -71.23 25.75
CA ASN A 57 18.22 -70.23 26.81
C ASN A 57 16.81 -69.69 27.05
N VAL A 58 16.01 -70.42 27.83
CA VAL A 58 14.79 -69.87 28.43
C VAL A 58 15.24 -68.83 29.46
N VAL A 59 15.55 -67.63 28.98
CA VAL A 59 15.64 -66.45 29.82
C VAL A 59 14.24 -66.23 30.34
N GLU A 60 14.04 -66.48 31.63
CA GLU A 60 12.86 -66.03 32.37
C GLU A 60 12.62 -64.58 31.97
N LYS A 61 11.47 -64.31 31.31
CA LYS A 61 11.07 -62.94 31.04
C LYS A 61 11.12 -62.21 32.38
N PRO A 62 11.96 -61.18 32.57
CA PRO A 62 11.84 -60.36 33.75
C PRO A 62 10.40 -59.87 33.77
N THR A 63 9.70 -60.16 34.87
CA THR A 63 8.36 -59.66 35.15
C THR A 63 8.35 -58.17 34.83
N ASP A 64 7.36 -57.74 34.05
CA ASP A 64 7.22 -56.40 33.48
C ASP A 64 7.30 -55.29 34.56
N ASP A 65 8.51 -54.90 34.92
CA ASP A 65 8.77 -53.56 35.43
C ASP A 65 8.63 -52.64 34.21
N SER A 66 7.52 -51.91 34.19
CA SER A 66 7.07 -51.01 33.13
C SER A 66 8.22 -50.37 32.36
N ILE A 67 8.38 -50.77 31.09
CA ILE A 67 9.40 -50.26 30.15
C ILE A 67 9.25 -48.73 29.91
N PHE A 68 8.15 -48.13 30.38
CA PHE A 68 8.00 -46.69 30.50
C PHE A 68 8.58 -46.23 31.83
N GLN A 69 9.73 -45.54 31.80
CA GLN A 69 10.18 -44.74 32.93
C GLN A 69 9.03 -43.81 33.33
N LYS A 70 8.48 -43.99 34.53
CA LYS A 70 7.43 -43.12 35.06
C LYS A 70 7.98 -41.70 35.10
N GLN A 71 7.49 -40.86 34.19
CA GLN A 71 7.83 -39.45 34.21
C GLN A 71 7.11 -38.78 35.39
N ASP A 72 7.87 -38.10 36.23
CA ASP A 72 7.32 -37.24 37.28
C ASP A 72 6.79 -35.96 36.64
N ILE A 73 5.46 -35.80 36.66
CA ILE A 73 4.77 -34.61 36.14
C ILE A 73 4.72 -33.57 37.26
N LYS A 74 5.32 -32.40 37.03
CA LYS A 74 5.24 -31.28 37.97
C LYS A 74 3.88 -30.59 37.81
N LEU A 75 3.00 -30.77 38.79
CA LEU A 75 1.69 -30.11 38.83
C LEU A 75 1.75 -28.87 39.73
N PRO A 76 1.07 -27.76 39.38
CA PRO A 76 0.98 -26.58 40.25
C PRO A 76 0.17 -26.90 41.52
N SER A 77 0.50 -26.26 42.64
CA SER A 77 -0.09 -26.57 43.96
C SER A 77 -1.61 -26.38 44.07
N ASN A 78 -2.23 -25.64 43.13
CA ASN A 78 -3.68 -25.43 43.02
C ASN A 78 -4.25 -26.02 41.72
N ALA A 79 -3.85 -27.25 41.37
CA ALA A 79 -4.36 -27.97 40.22
C ALA A 79 -5.76 -28.55 40.49
N PRO A 80 -6.75 -28.41 39.57
CA PRO A 80 -8.04 -29.06 39.70
C PRO A 80 -7.90 -30.58 39.55
N ASN A 81 -8.80 -31.35 40.17
CA ASN A 81 -8.78 -32.82 40.11
C ASN A 81 -8.88 -33.35 38.66
N SER A 82 -9.59 -32.62 37.79
CA SER A 82 -9.70 -32.91 36.37
C SER A 82 -8.35 -32.90 35.65
N LEU A 83 -7.45 -31.95 35.98
CA LEU A 83 -6.11 -31.85 35.41
C LEU A 83 -5.24 -33.04 35.84
N VAL A 84 -5.37 -33.50 37.08
CA VAL A 84 -4.66 -34.67 37.59
C VAL A 84 -5.12 -35.94 36.87
N GLU A 85 -6.42 -36.09 36.67
CA GLU A 85 -7.00 -37.24 35.97
C GLU A 85 -6.58 -37.28 34.50
N ILE A 86 -6.67 -36.15 33.80
CA ILE A 86 -6.24 -36.01 32.40
C ILE A 86 -4.72 -36.26 32.26
N THR A 87 -3.89 -35.70 33.13
CA THR A 87 -2.42 -35.88 33.03
C THR A 87 -1.99 -37.32 33.35
N ASN A 88 -2.64 -37.97 34.33
CA ASN A 88 -2.42 -39.40 34.60
C ASN A 88 -2.85 -40.26 33.42
N PHE A 89 -4.00 -39.97 32.79
CA PHE A 89 -4.44 -40.69 31.60
C PHE A 89 -3.47 -40.52 30.41
N LEU A 90 -2.97 -39.29 30.20
CA LEU A 90 -1.98 -39.01 29.15
C LEU A 90 -0.68 -39.80 29.35
N ARG A 91 -0.29 -40.06 30.61
CA ARG A 91 0.90 -40.84 30.96
C ARG A 91 0.65 -42.35 30.90
N ASP A 92 -0.37 -42.82 31.62
CA ASP A 92 -0.55 -44.23 31.95
C ASP A 92 -1.26 -45.00 30.82
N ASP A 93 -2.33 -44.42 30.25
CA ASP A 93 -3.13 -45.08 29.21
C ASP A 93 -2.66 -44.72 27.79
N LEU A 94 -2.21 -43.48 27.58
CA LEU A 94 -1.72 -43.01 26.29
C LEU A 94 -0.22 -43.20 26.10
N GLY A 95 0.59 -43.29 27.16
CA GLY A 95 2.03 -43.49 27.04
C GLY A 95 2.75 -42.34 26.34
N LEU A 96 2.27 -41.09 26.51
CA LEU A 96 2.96 -39.91 26.00
C LEU A 96 4.24 -39.65 26.80
N THR A 97 5.27 -39.16 26.12
CA THR A 97 6.54 -38.79 26.73
C THR A 97 6.64 -37.28 26.88
N ASP A 98 7.46 -36.83 27.83
CA ASP A 98 7.78 -35.42 28.05
C ASP A 98 6.54 -34.54 28.32
N ILE A 99 5.70 -34.93 29.29
CA ILE A 99 4.48 -34.19 29.62
C ILE A 99 4.84 -32.96 30.47
N LEU A 100 4.54 -31.77 29.94
CA LEU A 100 4.71 -30.48 30.62
C LEU A 100 3.35 -29.82 30.83
N VAL A 101 3.18 -29.17 31.98
CA VAL A 101 1.95 -28.45 32.34
C VAL A 101 2.32 -27.01 32.69
N PHE A 102 1.72 -26.06 31.97
CA PHE A 102 1.89 -24.63 32.17
C PHE A 102 0.63 -24.04 32.80
N ASP A 103 0.79 -23.29 33.89
CA ASP A 103 -0.28 -22.54 34.56
C ASP A 103 -0.29 -21.11 34.04
N LEU A 104 -1.37 -20.73 33.36
CA LEU A 104 -1.49 -19.42 32.70
C LEU A 104 -2.32 -18.43 33.51
N ARG A 105 -2.80 -18.82 34.71
CA ARG A 105 -3.68 -17.99 35.54
C ARG A 105 -2.97 -16.75 36.12
N SER A 106 -1.67 -16.82 36.37
CA SER A 106 -0.88 -15.75 36.98
C SER A 106 -0.56 -14.59 36.03
N GLU A 107 -0.68 -14.77 34.72
CA GLU A 107 -0.24 -13.79 33.70
C GLU A 107 -1.38 -12.97 33.09
N LYS A 108 -2.62 -13.07 33.60
CA LYS A 108 -3.77 -12.32 33.07
C LYS A 108 -3.61 -10.79 33.16
N ASP A 109 -2.82 -10.30 34.12
CA ASP A 109 -2.67 -8.86 34.38
C ASP A 109 -1.49 -8.19 33.64
N SER A 110 -0.52 -8.94 33.09
CA SER A 110 0.79 -8.40 32.65
C SER A 110 1.17 -8.62 31.17
N TYR A 111 0.18 -8.66 30.26
CA TYR A 111 0.28 -8.56 28.78
C TYR A 111 0.29 -9.85 27.91
N SER A 112 -0.66 -9.85 26.95
CA SER A 112 -0.45 -9.94 25.48
C SER A 112 -0.05 -11.26 24.78
N THR A 113 -0.48 -12.44 25.22
CA THR A 113 -0.53 -13.62 24.32
C THR A 113 -1.98 -14.11 24.15
N ALA A 114 -2.37 -14.45 22.91
CA ALA A 114 -3.74 -14.91 22.61
C ALA A 114 -4.12 -16.17 23.40
N ALA A 115 -3.15 -17.02 23.74
CA ALA A 115 -3.35 -18.23 24.53
C ALA A 115 -3.79 -17.93 25.99
N THR A 116 -3.18 -16.95 26.66
CA THR A 116 -3.51 -16.55 28.04
C THR A 116 -4.93 -15.99 28.19
N LYS A 117 -5.54 -15.55 27.07
CA LYS A 117 -6.94 -15.12 27.04
C LYS A 117 -7.95 -16.28 26.93
N ILE A 118 -7.50 -17.43 26.44
CA ILE A 118 -8.37 -18.55 26.02
C ILE A 118 -8.28 -19.73 27.01
N SER A 119 -7.12 -19.95 27.62
CA SER A 119 -6.84 -21.13 28.46
C SER A 119 -6.29 -20.76 29.83
N ASP A 120 -6.72 -21.50 30.86
CA ASP A 120 -6.17 -21.40 32.22
C ASP A 120 -4.98 -22.36 32.41
N PHE A 121 -5.03 -23.54 31.76
CA PHE A 121 -3.94 -24.53 31.79
C PHE A 121 -3.59 -25.03 30.40
N MET A 122 -2.29 -25.18 30.14
CA MET A 122 -1.78 -25.70 28.88
C MET A 122 -0.91 -26.92 29.13
N VAL A 123 -1.32 -28.08 28.61
CA VAL A 123 -0.60 -29.34 28.71
C VAL A 123 0.06 -29.65 27.36
N LEU A 124 1.34 -29.98 27.38
CA LEU A 124 2.13 -30.37 26.22
C LEU A 124 2.60 -31.81 26.39
N GLY A 125 2.38 -32.66 25.38
CA GLY A 125 2.82 -34.04 25.37
C GLY A 125 3.45 -34.44 24.04
N THR A 126 4.51 -35.25 24.10
CA THR A 126 5.20 -35.79 22.93
C THR A 126 4.69 -37.19 22.62
N ALA A 127 4.27 -37.39 21.38
CA ALA A 127 3.92 -38.69 20.82
C ALA A 127 5.02 -39.18 19.88
N THR A 128 5.22 -40.50 19.88
CA THR A 128 6.24 -41.19 19.09
C THR A 128 6.00 -41.14 17.57
N SER A 129 4.75 -41.04 17.14
CA SER A 129 4.39 -41.04 15.71
C SER A 129 3.07 -40.32 15.44
N THR A 130 2.80 -39.96 14.19
CA THR A 130 1.54 -39.32 13.79
C THR A 130 0.31 -40.18 14.05
N LYS A 131 0.42 -41.49 13.88
CA LYS A 131 -0.63 -42.45 14.24
C LYS A 131 -0.86 -42.48 15.75
N HIS A 132 0.21 -42.37 16.52
CA HIS A 132 0.12 -42.26 17.96
C HIS A 132 -0.59 -40.95 18.37
N CYS A 133 -0.27 -39.82 17.74
CA CYS A 133 -1.01 -38.57 17.97
C CYS A 133 -2.52 -38.70 17.65
N GLN A 134 -2.86 -39.32 16.51
CA GLN A 134 -4.24 -39.56 16.11
C GLN A 134 -4.99 -40.42 17.13
N LYS A 135 -4.37 -41.52 17.58
CA LYS A 135 -4.95 -42.38 18.61
C LYS A 135 -5.11 -41.60 19.92
N GLY A 136 -4.09 -40.81 20.28
CA GLY A 136 -4.05 -39.97 21.47
C GLY A 136 -5.29 -39.10 21.65
N PHE A 137 -5.62 -38.29 20.64
CA PHE A 137 -6.78 -37.40 20.78
C PHE A 137 -8.12 -38.15 20.77
N VAL A 138 -8.23 -39.27 20.04
CA VAL A 138 -9.47 -40.05 19.96
C VAL A 138 -9.79 -40.69 21.31
N GLU A 139 -8.77 -41.28 21.96
CA GLU A 139 -8.91 -41.87 23.29
C GLU A 139 -9.14 -40.78 24.34
N LEU A 140 -8.45 -39.63 24.26
CA LEU A 140 -8.69 -38.51 25.17
C LEU A 140 -10.13 -38.00 25.07
N ASN A 141 -10.66 -37.83 23.86
CA ASN A 141 -12.06 -37.47 23.67
C ASN A 141 -13.05 -38.54 24.17
N SER A 142 -12.64 -39.80 24.19
CA SER A 142 -13.45 -40.89 24.73
C SER A 142 -13.47 -40.85 26.26
N LEU A 143 -12.34 -40.51 26.90
CA LEU A 143 -12.27 -40.24 28.33
C LEU A 143 -13.11 -39.02 28.72
N LEU A 144 -12.98 -37.90 28.00
CA LEU A 144 -13.75 -36.68 28.29
C LEU A 144 -15.26 -36.93 28.25
N LYS A 145 -15.71 -37.77 27.32
CA LYS A 145 -17.11 -38.21 27.23
C LYS A 145 -17.52 -39.10 28.41
N ARG A 146 -16.64 -39.96 28.89
CA ARG A 146 -16.92 -40.93 29.96
C ARG A 146 -16.99 -40.25 31.33
N GLU A 147 -15.99 -39.45 31.66
CA GLU A 147 -15.82 -38.86 33.01
C GLU A 147 -16.53 -37.51 33.13
N PHE A 148 -16.34 -36.62 32.15
CA PHE A 148 -16.84 -35.24 32.22
C PHE A 148 -18.13 -35.01 31.42
N LYS A 149 -18.56 -36.00 30.61
CA LYS A 149 -19.72 -35.89 29.69
C LYS A 149 -19.62 -34.75 28.69
N VAL A 150 -18.39 -34.33 28.37
CA VAL A 150 -18.09 -33.26 27.41
C VAL A 150 -17.35 -33.84 26.21
N VAL A 151 -17.49 -33.21 25.05
CA VAL A 151 -16.74 -33.56 23.83
C VAL A 151 -15.75 -32.45 23.56
N GLY A 152 -14.45 -32.78 23.59
CA GLY A 152 -13.42 -31.80 23.29
C GLY A 152 -13.37 -31.42 21.81
N GLN A 153 -13.11 -30.15 21.53
CA GLN A 153 -12.87 -29.65 20.17
C GLN A 153 -11.42 -29.94 19.78
N VAL A 154 -11.21 -30.56 18.63
CA VAL A 154 -9.88 -30.99 18.16
C VAL A 154 -9.49 -30.22 16.91
N GLU A 155 -8.43 -29.44 17.03
CA GLU A 155 -7.75 -28.78 15.92
C GLU A 155 -6.61 -29.65 15.39
N GLY A 156 -6.40 -29.62 14.08
CA GLY A 156 -5.39 -30.44 13.39
C GLY A 156 -5.87 -31.81 12.90
N ASN A 157 -7.13 -32.19 13.17
CA ASN A 157 -7.72 -33.40 12.62
C ASN A 157 -8.13 -33.22 11.15
N VAL A 158 -7.50 -33.97 10.26
CA VAL A 158 -7.83 -33.97 8.84
C VAL A 158 -8.79 -35.11 8.52
N SER A 159 -9.95 -34.77 7.95
CA SER A 159 -10.94 -35.79 7.59
C SER A 159 -10.40 -36.74 6.51
N SER A 160 -10.83 -38.01 6.55
CA SER A 160 -10.49 -39.00 5.52
C SER A 160 -10.89 -38.56 4.11
N ASN A 161 -11.99 -37.80 4.00
CA ASN A 161 -12.45 -37.21 2.73
C ASN A 161 -11.54 -36.08 2.26
N GLU A 162 -11.03 -35.26 3.18
CA GLU A 162 -10.09 -34.18 2.89
C GLU A 162 -8.73 -34.74 2.49
N LEU A 163 -8.22 -35.74 3.22
CA LEU A 163 -7.02 -36.48 2.84
C LEU A 163 -7.17 -37.10 1.44
N ARG A 164 -8.30 -37.75 1.14
CA ARG A 164 -8.56 -38.32 -0.17
C ARG A 164 -8.63 -37.24 -1.26
N LYS A 165 -9.23 -36.08 -0.97
CA LYS A 165 -9.31 -34.94 -1.88
C LYS A 165 -7.93 -34.34 -2.14
N GLN A 166 -7.11 -34.19 -1.10
CA GLN A 166 -5.73 -33.75 -1.20
C GLN A 166 -4.90 -34.73 -2.02
N GLN A 167 -4.99 -36.04 -1.75
CA GLN A 167 -4.34 -37.09 -2.54
C GLN A 167 -4.77 -37.06 -4.01
N ARG A 168 -6.05 -36.85 -4.31
CA ARG A 168 -6.55 -36.71 -5.70
C ARG A 168 -5.97 -35.47 -6.40
N ARG A 169 -5.92 -34.33 -5.71
CA ARG A 169 -5.33 -33.08 -6.24
C ARG A 169 -3.84 -33.24 -6.51
N LEU A 170 -3.12 -33.86 -5.57
CA LEU A 170 -1.71 -34.18 -5.72
C LEU A 170 -1.47 -35.17 -6.88
N ALA A 171 -2.26 -36.23 -6.98
CA ALA A 171 -2.16 -37.18 -8.09
C ALA A 171 -2.36 -36.49 -9.45
N ARG A 172 -3.36 -35.62 -9.57
CA ARG A 172 -3.58 -34.81 -10.79
C ARG A 172 -2.38 -33.90 -11.10
N HIS A 173 -1.86 -33.20 -10.09
CA HIS A 173 -0.69 -32.33 -10.24
C HIS A 173 0.54 -33.14 -10.69
N THR A 174 0.80 -34.31 -10.09
CA THR A 174 1.92 -35.17 -10.48
C THR A 174 1.77 -35.79 -11.86
N ASN A 175 0.55 -36.06 -12.32
CA ASN A 175 0.30 -36.58 -13.66
C ASN A 175 0.51 -35.49 -14.72
N LEU A 176 0.09 -34.26 -14.43
CA LEU A 176 0.34 -33.09 -15.27
C LEU A 176 1.83 -32.74 -15.33
N SER A 177 2.54 -32.77 -14.19
CA SER A 177 3.98 -32.46 -14.16
C SER A 177 4.84 -33.50 -14.86
N LYS A 178 4.46 -34.79 -14.77
CA LYS A 178 5.06 -35.88 -15.57
C LYS A 178 4.84 -35.70 -17.07
N SER A 179 3.66 -35.23 -17.48
CA SER A 179 3.36 -34.96 -18.90
C SER A 179 4.15 -33.77 -19.48
N LEU A 180 4.61 -32.85 -18.63
CA LEU A 180 5.38 -31.66 -19.02
C LEU A 180 6.91 -31.83 -18.85
N GLY A 181 7.40 -33.05 -18.56
CA GLY A 181 8.83 -33.33 -18.39
C GLY A 181 9.45 -32.73 -17.12
N SER A 182 8.65 -32.18 -16.21
CA SER A 182 9.13 -31.61 -14.95
C SER A 182 9.17 -32.70 -13.88
N ASN A 183 10.35 -33.30 -13.69
CA ASN A 183 10.64 -34.22 -12.59
C ASN A 183 10.85 -33.45 -11.28
N THR A 184 9.83 -32.74 -10.82
CA THR A 184 9.81 -32.18 -9.46
C THR A 184 9.27 -33.24 -8.50
N THR A 185 10.18 -34.08 -8.00
CA THR A 185 9.99 -34.98 -6.84
C THR A 185 9.96 -34.18 -5.54
N THR A 186 9.24 -33.07 -5.48
CA THR A 186 9.14 -32.25 -4.28
C THR A 186 8.17 -32.87 -3.28
N THR A 187 8.77 -33.38 -2.19
CA THR A 187 8.21 -33.53 -0.83
C THR A 187 6.90 -34.33 -0.72
N ARG A 188 6.98 -35.64 -1.02
CA ARG A 188 5.86 -36.59 -0.89
C ARG A 188 5.59 -37.09 0.55
N SER A 189 6.49 -36.84 1.51
CA SER A 189 6.49 -37.54 2.80
C SER A 189 6.54 -36.65 4.04
N SER A 190 7.21 -35.50 4.02
CA SER A 190 7.43 -34.69 5.23
C SER A 190 6.15 -34.15 5.86
N ALA A 191 5.17 -33.68 5.07
CA ALA A 191 3.92 -33.12 5.59
C ALA A 191 2.96 -34.16 6.22
N LEU A 192 3.18 -35.46 6.01
CA LEU A 192 2.37 -36.54 6.60
C LEU A 192 3.08 -37.25 7.77
N MET A 193 4.37 -36.96 7.98
CA MET A 193 5.19 -37.58 9.03
C MET A 193 5.22 -36.78 10.33
N GLU A 194 4.72 -35.55 10.29
CA GLU A 194 4.68 -34.65 11.44
C GLU A 194 3.22 -34.24 11.66
N SER A 195 2.78 -34.25 12.91
CA SER A 195 1.40 -33.90 13.25
C SER A 195 1.36 -33.18 14.58
N TRP A 196 0.44 -32.23 14.67
CA TRP A 196 0.12 -31.47 15.87
C TRP A 196 -1.38 -31.48 16.02
N TYR A 197 -1.84 -31.92 17.19
CA TYR A 197 -3.23 -31.86 17.60
C TYR A 197 -3.32 -30.96 18.82
N MET A 198 -4.26 -30.03 18.78
CA MET A 198 -4.61 -29.20 19.92
C MET A 198 -6.06 -29.53 20.27
N ILE A 199 -6.30 -29.83 21.54
CA ILE A 199 -7.57 -30.32 22.05
C ILE A 199 -8.02 -29.38 23.15
N ASP A 200 -9.16 -28.71 22.94
CA ASP A 200 -9.87 -28.00 23.99
C ASP A 200 -10.70 -29.01 24.75
N CYS A 201 -10.39 -29.23 26.03
CA CYS A 201 -11.13 -30.17 26.86
C CYS A 201 -12.48 -29.62 27.33
N HIS A 202 -12.71 -28.30 27.23
CA HIS A 202 -13.89 -27.60 27.76
C HIS A 202 -14.19 -27.88 29.25
N VAL A 203 -13.18 -28.34 29.99
CA VAL A 203 -13.21 -28.63 31.42
C VAL A 203 -12.12 -27.80 32.07
N ASP A 204 -12.49 -26.97 33.05
CA ASP A 204 -11.59 -26.12 33.85
C ASP A 204 -10.54 -25.31 33.05
N GLY A 205 -10.89 -24.93 31.81
CA GLY A 205 -10.01 -24.14 30.94
C GLY A 205 -8.74 -24.87 30.49
N ILE A 206 -8.76 -26.21 30.44
CA ILE A 206 -7.62 -27.06 30.11
C ILE A 206 -7.50 -27.29 28.60
N PHE A 207 -6.32 -27.02 28.06
CA PHE A 207 -5.95 -27.32 26.69
C PHE A 207 -4.81 -28.33 26.64
N VAL A 208 -4.93 -29.32 25.74
CA VAL A 208 -3.93 -30.38 25.56
C VAL A 208 -3.36 -30.33 24.15
N ASN A 209 -2.04 -30.20 24.06
CA ASN A 209 -1.27 -30.23 22.83
C ASN A 209 -0.50 -31.54 22.73
N ILE A 210 -0.81 -32.33 21.69
CA ILE A 210 -0.10 -33.58 21.38
C ILE A 210 0.68 -33.37 20.09
N LEU A 211 2.01 -33.44 20.18
CA LEU A 211 2.92 -33.20 19.05
C LEU A 211 3.87 -34.37 18.84
N THR A 212 4.34 -34.54 17.61
CA THR A 212 5.54 -35.36 17.38
C THR A 212 6.79 -34.62 17.86
N ASP A 213 7.80 -35.36 18.30
CA ASP A 213 9.04 -34.80 18.87
C ASP A 213 9.69 -33.74 17.96
N LYS A 214 9.85 -34.05 16.67
CA LYS A 214 10.37 -33.09 15.70
C LYS A 214 9.49 -31.84 15.57
N ARG A 215 8.16 -32.00 15.55
CA ARG A 215 7.23 -30.88 15.41
C ARG A 215 7.21 -29.99 16.66
N ARG A 216 7.30 -30.61 17.84
CA ARG A 216 7.49 -29.92 19.13
C ARG A 216 8.79 -29.13 19.12
N ARG A 217 9.83 -29.68 18.51
CA ARG A 217 11.08 -28.97 18.32
C ARG A 217 10.93 -27.78 17.38
N ASP A 218 10.33 -27.95 16.22
CA ASP A 218 10.19 -26.86 15.25
C ASP A 218 9.33 -25.69 15.75
N MET A 219 8.27 -25.97 16.53
CA MET A 219 7.34 -24.94 16.99
C MET A 219 7.74 -24.27 18.31
N ASN A 220 8.53 -24.95 19.14
CA ASN A 220 9.01 -24.49 20.46
C ASN A 220 7.95 -23.73 21.31
N LEU A 221 6.74 -24.31 21.42
CA LEU A 221 5.63 -23.68 22.14
C LEU A 221 5.89 -23.50 23.66
N GLU A 222 6.87 -24.22 24.19
CA GLU A 222 7.29 -24.12 25.58
C GLU A 222 7.83 -22.73 25.91
N GLU A 223 8.56 -22.09 24.99
CA GLU A 223 9.04 -20.70 25.20
C GLU A 223 7.88 -19.70 25.26
N LEU A 224 6.79 -19.99 24.54
CA LEU A 224 5.62 -19.11 24.48
C LEU A 224 4.75 -19.23 25.73
N TYR A 225 4.65 -20.43 26.31
CA TYR A 225 3.79 -20.71 27.47
C TYR A 225 4.53 -20.65 28.81
N ALA A 226 5.86 -20.65 28.81
CA ALA A 226 6.64 -20.52 30.03
C ALA A 226 6.48 -19.11 30.63
N PRO A 227 6.37 -19.02 31.97
CA PRO A 227 6.39 -17.74 32.66
C PRO A 227 7.64 -16.93 32.31
N GLU A 228 7.56 -15.59 32.32
CA GLU A 228 8.70 -14.72 31.96
C GLU A 228 10.00 -15.06 32.71
N ALA A 229 9.89 -15.46 33.99
CA ALA A 229 11.01 -15.89 34.81
C ALA A 229 11.70 -17.17 34.29
N GLU A 230 10.94 -18.09 33.69
CA GLU A 230 11.41 -19.42 33.25
C GLU A 230 11.64 -19.50 31.74
N ARG A 231 11.19 -18.50 30.98
CA ARG A 231 11.29 -18.46 29.51
C ARG A 231 12.71 -18.69 28.99
N HIS A 232 13.72 -18.22 29.73
CA HIS A 232 15.13 -18.41 29.37
C HIS A 232 15.57 -19.89 29.33
N LEU A 233 14.91 -20.77 30.09
CA LEU A 233 15.19 -22.22 30.11
C LEU A 233 14.73 -22.92 28.82
N PHE A 234 13.71 -22.37 28.18
CA PHE A 234 13.08 -22.93 26.97
C PHE A 234 13.52 -22.21 25.68
N ARG A 235 14.36 -21.17 25.81
CA ARG A 235 14.99 -20.53 24.66
C ARG A 235 16.06 -21.47 24.12
N ARG A 236 15.88 -21.92 22.88
CA ARG A 236 16.92 -22.69 22.20
C ARG A 236 17.94 -21.76 21.60
N GLU A 237 19.20 -21.91 21.99
CA GLU A 237 20.32 -21.28 21.31
C GLU A 237 20.36 -21.77 19.86
N GLU A 238 20.64 -20.86 18.91
CA GLU A 238 20.74 -21.15 17.49
C GLU A 238 21.93 -22.06 17.13
N ASN A 239 21.95 -23.30 17.63
CA ASN A 239 22.84 -24.37 17.13
C ASN A 239 22.33 -24.96 15.80
N LEU A 240 21.62 -24.15 15.01
CA LEU A 240 21.28 -24.41 13.62
C LEU A 240 22.50 -24.34 12.70
N LYS A 241 23.61 -23.70 13.12
CA LYS A 241 24.81 -23.64 12.29
C LYS A 241 25.55 -24.98 12.22
N GLN A 242 25.70 -25.70 13.33
CA GLN A 242 26.42 -26.98 13.32
C GLN A 242 25.62 -28.15 12.72
N SER A 243 24.30 -28.20 12.93
CA SER A 243 23.48 -29.31 12.42
C SER A 243 23.06 -29.17 10.96
N LEU A 244 23.10 -27.95 10.39
CA LEU A 244 22.93 -27.72 8.96
C LEU A 244 24.24 -27.97 8.19
N GLU A 245 25.41 -27.70 8.78
CA GLU A 245 26.70 -27.95 8.14
C GLU A 245 26.95 -29.46 7.94
N ASP A 246 26.58 -30.31 8.91
CA ASP A 246 26.79 -31.77 8.80
C ASP A 246 25.84 -32.50 7.81
N GLU A 247 24.63 -31.97 7.55
CA GLU A 247 23.73 -32.54 6.52
C GLU A 247 23.92 -31.93 5.11
N GLU A 248 24.61 -30.78 5.02
CA GLU A 248 24.83 -30.05 3.76
C GLU A 248 26.04 -30.53 2.97
N GLU A 249 27.06 -31.11 3.62
CA GLU A 249 28.29 -31.54 2.91
C GLU A 249 28.11 -32.84 2.10
N ASP A 250 27.23 -33.76 2.53
CA ASP A 250 27.10 -35.08 1.89
C ASP A 250 25.95 -35.22 0.88
N ASN A 251 25.06 -34.21 0.76
CA ASN A 251 23.92 -34.29 -0.16
C ASN A 251 24.15 -33.49 -1.46
N VAL A 252 24.77 -34.13 -2.45
CA VAL A 252 24.88 -33.66 -3.86
C VAL A 252 23.52 -33.18 -4.42
N LEU A 253 22.43 -33.76 -3.94
CA LEU A 253 21.05 -33.38 -4.31
C LEU A 253 20.61 -32.03 -3.72
N ALA A 254 21.15 -31.61 -2.57
CA ALA A 254 20.92 -30.28 -2.01
C ALA A 254 21.56 -29.19 -2.88
N GLY A 255 22.76 -29.44 -3.42
CA GLY A 255 23.41 -28.58 -4.41
C GLY A 255 22.61 -28.44 -5.70
N LEU A 256 22.07 -29.55 -6.22
CA LEU A 256 21.20 -29.54 -7.40
C LEU A 256 19.86 -28.81 -7.14
N LYS A 257 19.31 -28.98 -5.93
CA LYS A 257 18.12 -28.25 -5.46
C LYS A 257 18.41 -26.75 -5.33
N ARG A 258 19.62 -26.35 -4.94
CA ARG A 258 20.08 -24.95 -4.88
C ARG A 258 20.19 -24.33 -6.27
N LEU A 259 20.67 -25.07 -7.26
CA LEU A 259 20.69 -24.63 -8.67
C LEU A 259 19.29 -24.53 -9.27
N ALA A 260 18.41 -25.50 -9.00
CA ALA A 260 17.02 -25.45 -9.43
C ALA A 260 16.23 -24.34 -8.72
N ALA A 261 16.47 -24.11 -7.43
CA ALA A 261 15.85 -23.03 -6.66
C ALA A 261 16.41 -21.64 -7.01
N ARG A 262 17.67 -21.53 -7.43
CA ARG A 262 18.25 -20.27 -7.95
C ARG A 262 17.61 -19.86 -9.28
N ASN A 263 17.22 -20.82 -10.11
CA ASN A 263 16.49 -20.56 -11.36
C ASN A 263 14.97 -20.44 -11.19
N GLN A 264 14.42 -20.87 -10.05
CA GLN A 264 13.03 -20.64 -9.67
C GLN A 264 12.98 -19.58 -8.57
N ARG A 265 13.01 -18.31 -8.95
CA ARG A 265 12.78 -17.17 -8.03
C ARG A 265 11.50 -17.43 -7.24
N ARG A 266 11.66 -17.83 -5.98
CA ARG A 266 10.56 -17.98 -5.04
C ARG A 266 10.14 -16.60 -4.56
N PHE A 267 8.95 -16.16 -4.97
CA PHE A 267 8.26 -14.97 -4.47
C PHE A 267 7.65 -15.24 -3.08
N TYR A 268 8.50 -15.46 -2.06
CA TYR A 268 8.05 -15.42 -0.67
C TYR A 268 8.66 -14.20 0.02
N SER A 269 7.97 -13.07 -0.08
CA SER A 269 8.10 -11.94 0.84
C SER A 269 6.97 -10.96 0.56
N THR A 270 5.89 -11.06 1.34
CA THR A 270 4.77 -10.10 1.30
C THR A 270 5.11 -8.72 1.88
N ALA A 271 6.40 -8.42 2.09
CA ALA A 271 6.86 -7.14 2.66
C ALA A 271 7.97 -6.45 1.86
N ASN A 272 8.60 -7.11 0.87
CA ASN A 272 9.70 -6.51 0.09
C ASN A 272 9.29 -6.03 -1.30
N SER A 273 8.13 -6.44 -1.84
CA SER A 273 7.71 -6.02 -3.20
C SER A 273 7.66 -4.50 -3.36
N ASP A 274 7.16 -3.79 -2.35
CA ASP A 274 6.98 -2.33 -2.40
C ASP A 274 8.31 -1.59 -2.27
N ARG A 275 9.23 -2.10 -1.44
CA ARG A 275 10.60 -1.57 -1.31
C ARG A 275 11.41 -1.84 -2.57
N ASP A 276 11.30 -3.04 -3.13
CA ASP A 276 11.98 -3.44 -4.36
C ASP A 276 11.43 -2.65 -5.58
N LEU A 277 10.12 -2.38 -5.60
CA LEU A 277 9.49 -1.52 -6.60
C LEU A 277 9.98 -0.08 -6.44
N PHE A 278 10.00 0.45 -5.22
CA PHE A 278 10.48 1.80 -4.94
C PHE A 278 11.96 1.98 -5.33
N GLU A 279 12.81 1.02 -4.99
CA GLU A 279 14.23 1.02 -5.38
C GLU A 279 14.40 0.94 -6.90
N ALA A 280 13.67 0.05 -7.58
CA ALA A 280 13.72 -0.08 -9.04
C ALA A 280 13.27 1.22 -9.74
N LEU A 281 12.28 1.92 -9.17
CA LEU A 281 11.80 3.20 -9.68
C LEU A 281 12.81 4.33 -9.45
N GLN A 282 13.46 4.39 -8.28
CA GLN A 282 14.56 5.34 -8.02
C GLN A 282 15.72 5.15 -9.00
N GLN A 283 16.05 3.90 -9.32
CA GLN A 283 17.08 3.56 -10.32
C GLN A 283 16.61 3.74 -11.77
N GLN A 284 15.36 4.17 -12.01
CA GLN A 284 14.73 4.27 -13.33
C GLN A 284 14.72 2.96 -14.15
N ASP A 285 14.75 1.79 -13.50
CA ASP A 285 14.61 0.50 -14.18
C ASP A 285 13.13 0.14 -14.37
N PHE A 286 12.57 0.70 -15.43
CA PHE A 286 11.17 0.50 -15.79
C PHE A 286 10.85 -0.94 -16.22
N ILE A 287 11.81 -1.73 -16.67
CA ILE A 287 11.56 -3.12 -17.09
C ILE A 287 11.31 -3.96 -15.83
N ARG A 288 12.20 -3.80 -14.83
CA ARG A 288 12.04 -4.45 -13.53
C ARG A 288 10.77 -3.98 -12.82
N ALA A 289 10.49 -2.67 -12.82
CA ALA A 289 9.28 -2.13 -12.20
C ALA A 289 7.99 -2.66 -12.85
N ASN A 290 7.91 -2.69 -14.19
CA ASN A 290 6.73 -3.21 -14.90
C ASN A 290 6.49 -4.70 -14.63
N ASN A 291 7.56 -5.50 -14.51
CA ASN A 291 7.44 -6.91 -14.16
C ASN A 291 6.97 -7.09 -12.72
N LEU A 292 7.38 -6.22 -11.79
CA LEU A 292 6.89 -6.24 -10.41
C LEU A 292 5.41 -5.85 -10.35
N ILE A 293 4.99 -4.80 -11.08
CA ILE A 293 3.58 -4.38 -11.16
C ILE A 293 2.70 -5.52 -11.71
N ALA A 294 3.13 -6.20 -12.77
CA ALA A 294 2.37 -7.29 -13.38
C ALA A 294 2.25 -8.55 -12.51
N ASN A 295 3.21 -8.76 -11.59
CA ASN A 295 3.25 -9.94 -10.73
C ASN A 295 2.65 -9.72 -9.34
N THR A 296 2.25 -8.48 -8.99
CA THR A 296 1.77 -8.16 -7.64
C THR A 296 0.24 -8.16 -7.59
N ASP A 297 -0.35 -9.01 -6.74
CA ASP A 297 -1.80 -9.07 -6.49
C ASP A 297 -2.31 -7.95 -5.54
N SER A 298 -1.50 -6.91 -5.29
CA SER A 298 -1.82 -5.84 -4.34
C SER A 298 -2.85 -4.86 -4.93
N PRO A 299 -3.63 -4.16 -4.09
CA PRO A 299 -4.60 -3.19 -4.60
C PRO A 299 -3.89 -2.11 -5.41
N PRO A 300 -4.40 -1.75 -6.60
CA PRO A 300 -3.71 -0.86 -7.54
C PRO A 300 -3.41 0.53 -6.92
N LEU A 301 -4.20 0.96 -5.94
CA LEU A 301 -3.97 2.21 -5.22
C LEU A 301 -2.63 2.25 -4.47
N ARG A 302 -2.21 1.13 -3.85
CA ARG A 302 -0.93 1.07 -3.14
C ARG A 302 0.24 1.20 -4.11
N ILE A 303 0.16 0.51 -5.25
CA ILE A 303 1.14 0.60 -6.34
C ILE A 303 1.24 2.04 -6.85
N LEU A 304 0.11 2.69 -7.12
CA LEU A 304 0.09 4.09 -7.58
C LEU A 304 0.70 5.04 -6.54
N LYS A 305 0.41 4.86 -5.24
CA LYS A 305 1.01 5.65 -4.15
C LYS A 305 2.53 5.44 -4.06
N THR A 306 3.02 4.21 -4.24
CA THR A 306 4.48 3.94 -4.29
C THR A 306 5.15 4.56 -5.52
N LEU A 307 4.49 4.53 -6.68
CA LEU A 307 4.97 5.20 -7.90
C LEU A 307 5.09 6.72 -7.71
N THR A 308 4.05 7.34 -7.14
CA THR A 308 4.08 8.78 -6.85
C THR A 308 5.11 9.13 -5.78
N GLY A 309 5.24 8.30 -4.74
CA GLY A 309 6.23 8.50 -3.69
C GLY A 309 7.67 8.39 -4.20
N ALA A 310 7.93 7.42 -5.08
CA ALA A 310 9.23 7.27 -5.71
C ALA A 310 9.60 8.50 -6.54
N LEU A 311 8.66 9.00 -7.36
CA LEU A 311 8.85 10.21 -8.15
C LEU A 311 9.07 11.46 -7.29
N ALA A 312 8.34 11.60 -6.18
CA ALA A 312 8.52 12.71 -5.24
C ALA A 312 9.88 12.68 -4.52
N SER A 313 10.45 11.48 -4.33
CA SER A 313 11.76 11.28 -3.69
C SER A 313 12.96 11.45 -4.63
N MET A 314 12.72 11.69 -5.93
CA MET A 314 13.81 11.85 -6.89
C MET A 314 14.48 13.22 -6.77
N ASP A 315 15.81 13.23 -6.86
CA ASP A 315 16.58 14.47 -6.87
C ASP A 315 16.30 15.29 -8.14
N SER A 316 16.18 16.61 -7.96
CA SER A 316 15.87 17.61 -9.00
C SER A 316 16.87 17.69 -10.16
N LYS A 317 18.00 16.96 -10.07
CA LYS A 317 19.06 16.92 -11.10
C LYS A 317 18.96 15.70 -12.04
N THR A 318 18.08 14.74 -11.75
CA THR A 318 17.94 13.54 -12.57
C THR A 318 17.04 13.82 -13.79
N GLU A 319 17.51 13.48 -14.99
CA GLU A 319 16.66 13.56 -16.18
C GLU A 319 15.57 12.49 -16.10
N ILE A 320 14.31 12.93 -16.05
CA ILE A 320 13.18 12.02 -15.89
C ILE A 320 12.66 11.57 -17.25
N HIS A 321 12.70 10.27 -17.51
CA HIS A 321 12.10 9.68 -18.72
C HIS A 321 10.55 9.64 -18.64
N PHE A 322 9.91 10.77 -18.95
CA PHE A 322 8.44 10.96 -18.89
C PHE A 322 7.62 9.81 -19.52
N ASN A 323 7.93 9.41 -20.76
CA ASN A 323 7.13 8.40 -21.48
C ASN A 323 7.10 7.05 -20.75
N LYS A 324 8.22 6.68 -20.11
CA LYS A 324 8.32 5.39 -19.40
C LYS A 324 7.57 5.43 -18.07
N TRP A 325 7.62 6.57 -17.37
CA TRP A 325 6.82 6.82 -16.17
C TRP A 325 5.33 6.79 -16.45
N LYS A 326 4.87 7.54 -17.47
CA LYS A 326 3.45 7.55 -17.87
C LYS A 326 2.96 6.15 -18.25
N ASN A 327 3.71 5.41 -19.08
CA ASN A 327 3.34 4.05 -19.46
C ASN A 327 3.27 3.09 -18.26
N SER A 328 4.13 3.26 -17.27
CA SER A 328 4.12 2.41 -16.07
C SER A 328 2.94 2.77 -15.16
N PHE A 329 2.60 4.06 -15.05
CA PHE A 329 1.43 4.54 -14.31
C PHE A 329 0.11 4.11 -14.96
N ASP A 330 -0.03 4.26 -16.29
CA ASP A 330 -1.24 3.88 -17.02
C ASP A 330 -1.48 2.36 -17.00
N LYS A 331 -0.42 1.54 -16.94
CA LYS A 331 -0.54 0.08 -16.74
C LYS A 331 -1.03 -0.31 -15.34
N ALA A 332 -0.68 0.48 -14.33
CA ALA A 332 -1.13 0.27 -12.96
C ALA A 332 -2.55 0.84 -12.70
N TRP A 333 -3.11 1.59 -13.66
CA TRP A 333 -4.40 2.25 -13.51
C TRP A 333 -5.56 1.25 -13.66
N PRO A 334 -6.51 1.20 -12.70
CA PRO A 334 -7.64 0.28 -12.79
C PRO A 334 -8.65 0.73 -13.84
N LEU A 335 -9.26 -0.23 -14.53
CA LEU A 335 -10.34 0.02 -15.49
C LEU A 335 -11.70 0.30 -14.81
N PHE A 336 -11.89 -0.17 -13.57
CA PHE A 336 -13.09 0.03 -12.77
C PHE A 336 -12.71 0.37 -11.33
N PHE A 337 -13.38 1.35 -10.74
CA PHE A 337 -13.15 1.76 -9.35
C PHE A 337 -14.02 0.95 -8.39
N THR A 338 -13.43 0.47 -7.30
CA THR A 338 -14.15 -0.13 -6.17
C THR A 338 -14.12 0.89 -5.02
N ASP A 339 -15.27 1.48 -4.71
CA ASP A 339 -15.65 2.39 -3.61
C ASP A 339 -14.74 3.56 -3.16
N ASN A 340 -13.54 3.76 -3.73
CA ASN A 340 -12.60 4.84 -3.37
C ASN A 340 -12.12 5.66 -4.60
N GLY A 341 -13.02 5.93 -5.56
CA GLY A 341 -12.67 6.60 -6.81
C GLY A 341 -11.90 7.92 -6.63
N GLU A 342 -12.28 8.74 -5.64
CA GLU A 342 -11.65 10.03 -5.37
C GLU A 342 -10.16 9.92 -4.97
N GLU A 343 -9.78 8.89 -4.22
CA GLU A 343 -8.37 8.67 -3.85
C GLU A 343 -7.49 8.29 -5.05
N TYR A 344 -8.04 7.57 -6.02
CA TYR A 344 -7.34 7.31 -7.27
C TYR A 344 -7.11 8.60 -8.05
N TRP A 345 -8.13 9.45 -8.13
CA TRP A 345 -8.04 10.73 -8.83
C TRP A 345 -7.08 11.70 -8.15
N SER A 346 -7.06 11.78 -6.82
CA SER A 346 -6.10 12.60 -6.09
C SER A 346 -4.67 12.11 -6.28
N THR A 347 -4.44 10.80 -6.28
CA THR A 347 -3.13 10.20 -6.57
C THR A 347 -2.67 10.50 -8.00
N ARG A 348 -3.58 10.41 -8.98
CA ARG A 348 -3.29 10.77 -10.39
C ARG A 348 -2.98 12.24 -10.55
N LEU A 349 -3.73 13.12 -9.88
CA LEU A 349 -3.50 14.56 -9.93
C LEU A 349 -2.13 14.92 -9.31
N HIS A 350 -1.79 14.30 -8.17
CA HIS A 350 -0.49 14.47 -7.55
C HIS A 350 0.67 14.00 -8.46
N PHE A 351 0.51 12.85 -9.13
CA PHE A 351 1.47 12.35 -10.12
C PHE A 351 1.69 13.35 -11.26
N ILE A 352 0.61 13.89 -11.82
CA ILE A 352 0.61 14.86 -12.92
C ILE A 352 1.31 16.16 -12.49
N LYS A 353 1.06 16.63 -11.25
CA LYS A 353 1.75 17.81 -10.69
C LYS A 353 3.27 17.60 -10.64
N LEU A 354 3.72 16.47 -10.09
CA LEU A 354 5.15 16.14 -10.01
C LEU A 354 5.80 16.10 -11.39
N ILE A 355 5.12 15.51 -12.38
CA ILE A 355 5.61 15.46 -13.76
C ILE A 355 5.71 16.85 -14.39
N ASN A 356 4.70 17.71 -14.20
CA ASN A 356 4.73 19.07 -14.74
C ASN A 356 5.92 19.84 -14.13
N CYS A 357 6.10 19.81 -12.81
CA CYS A 357 7.23 20.46 -12.15
C CYS A 357 8.59 19.90 -12.61
N ALA A 358 8.70 18.61 -12.84
CA ALA A 358 9.97 18.00 -13.28
C ALA A 358 10.27 18.22 -14.76
N CYS A 359 9.25 18.25 -15.63
CA CYS A 359 9.41 18.36 -17.08
C CYS A 359 8.36 19.29 -17.74
N PRO A 360 8.42 20.61 -17.49
CA PRO A 360 7.43 21.57 -18.05
C PRO A 360 7.44 21.66 -19.57
N HIS A 361 8.55 21.27 -20.21
CA HIS A 361 8.76 21.36 -21.65
C HIS A 361 8.17 20.18 -22.44
N LEU A 362 8.08 18.99 -21.84
CA LEU A 362 7.52 17.79 -22.47
C LEU A 362 6.06 17.54 -22.09
N TYR A 363 5.66 17.98 -20.90
CA TYR A 363 4.33 17.80 -20.37
C TYR A 363 3.62 19.14 -20.24
N GLY A 364 2.92 19.54 -21.31
CA GLY A 364 2.18 20.79 -21.37
C GLY A 364 0.80 20.71 -20.73
N ILE A 365 0.18 21.88 -20.59
CA ILE A 365 -1.19 22.06 -20.09
C ILE A 365 -2.23 21.32 -20.94
N ASP A 366 -1.94 21.14 -22.24
CA ASP A 366 -2.75 20.36 -23.17
C ASP A 366 -2.93 18.91 -22.70
N LYS A 367 -1.84 18.29 -22.27
CA LYS A 367 -1.84 16.90 -21.78
C LYS A 367 -2.49 16.77 -20.41
N ILE A 368 -2.40 17.79 -19.56
CA ILE A 368 -3.11 17.79 -18.27
C ILE A 368 -4.62 17.78 -18.50
N LEU A 369 -5.09 18.61 -19.44
CA LEU A 369 -6.50 18.69 -19.77
C LEU A 369 -7.03 17.35 -20.29
N THR A 370 -6.29 16.69 -21.20
CA THR A 370 -6.70 15.39 -21.76
C THR A 370 -6.53 14.23 -20.78
N ASP A 371 -5.38 14.13 -20.10
CA ASP A 371 -5.02 12.98 -19.24
C ASP A 371 -5.73 13.00 -17.87
N TYR A 372 -6.25 14.15 -17.44
CA TYR A 372 -6.94 14.31 -16.16
C TYR A 372 -8.41 14.70 -16.33
N LEU A 373 -8.72 15.91 -16.79
CA LEU A 373 -10.09 16.44 -16.77
C LEU A 373 -11.01 15.69 -17.74
N GLU A 374 -10.59 15.52 -18.99
CA GLU A 374 -11.38 14.81 -19.99
C GLU A 374 -11.48 13.32 -19.68
N LEU A 375 -10.39 12.71 -19.18
CA LEU A 375 -10.37 11.31 -18.77
C LEU A 375 -11.30 11.07 -17.57
N LYS A 376 -11.30 11.98 -16.57
CA LYS A 376 -12.19 11.93 -15.40
C LYS A 376 -13.65 11.99 -15.80
N LEU A 377 -14.00 12.88 -16.72
CA LEU A 377 -15.36 12.95 -17.29
C LEU A 377 -15.71 11.71 -18.11
N ALA A 378 -14.81 11.21 -18.96
CA ALA A 378 -15.07 10.04 -19.81
C ALA A 378 -15.31 8.76 -19.00
N LEU A 379 -14.67 8.63 -17.83
CA LEU A 379 -14.91 7.53 -16.88
C LEU A 379 -16.13 7.75 -15.97
N GLY A 380 -16.91 8.81 -16.19
CA GLY A 380 -18.11 9.13 -15.41
C GLY A 380 -17.84 9.71 -14.02
N GLY A 381 -16.61 10.18 -13.76
CA GLY A 381 -16.26 10.86 -12.52
C GLY A 381 -16.85 12.27 -12.45
N ARG A 382 -17.18 12.73 -11.24
CA ARG A 382 -17.61 14.13 -11.01
C ARG A 382 -16.38 15.03 -10.93
N LEU A 383 -16.44 16.16 -11.64
CA LEU A 383 -15.45 17.22 -11.52
C LEU A 383 -15.74 18.03 -10.25
N THR A 384 -14.72 18.30 -9.45
CA THR A 384 -14.84 19.06 -8.20
C THR A 384 -14.18 20.44 -8.33
N LYS A 385 -14.55 21.37 -7.45
CA LYS A 385 -13.90 22.69 -7.35
C LYS A 385 -12.39 22.58 -7.14
N SER A 386 -11.92 21.61 -6.35
CA SER A 386 -10.49 21.38 -6.13
C SER A 386 -9.74 21.10 -7.43
N ASP A 387 -10.36 20.37 -8.37
CA ASP A 387 -9.72 19.99 -9.64
C ASP A 387 -9.42 21.23 -10.49
N ILE A 388 -10.35 22.19 -10.56
CA ILE A 388 -10.16 23.41 -11.37
C ILE A 388 -9.14 24.35 -10.72
N VAL A 389 -9.18 24.50 -9.40
CA VAL A 389 -8.22 25.33 -8.66
C VAL A 389 -6.81 24.82 -8.89
N GLU A 390 -6.60 23.51 -8.76
CA GLU A 390 -5.30 22.89 -8.99
C GLU A 390 -4.85 23.01 -10.45
N PHE A 391 -5.75 22.81 -11.41
CA PHE A 391 -5.45 23.01 -12.82
C PHE A 391 -4.99 24.45 -13.11
N LEU A 392 -5.72 25.45 -12.62
CA LEU A 392 -5.39 26.86 -12.83
C LEU A 392 -4.06 27.23 -12.15
N GLN A 393 -3.79 26.73 -10.94
CA GLN A 393 -2.49 26.92 -10.28
C GLN A 393 -1.34 26.37 -11.13
N MET A 394 -1.49 25.18 -11.72
CA MET A 394 -0.47 24.62 -12.61
C MET A 394 -0.26 25.48 -13.85
N VAL A 395 -1.33 26.04 -14.44
CA VAL A 395 -1.22 26.98 -15.58
C VAL A 395 -0.40 28.21 -15.19
N VAL A 396 -0.66 28.78 -14.01
CA VAL A 396 0.07 29.94 -13.48
C VAL A 396 1.56 29.61 -13.25
N ILE A 397 1.87 28.46 -12.66
CA ILE A 397 3.26 28.01 -12.46
C ILE A 397 3.98 27.88 -13.81
N THR A 398 3.38 27.18 -14.78
CA THR A 398 3.96 27.00 -16.12
C THR A 398 4.08 28.33 -16.89
N LEU A 399 3.27 29.36 -16.58
CA LEU A 399 3.43 30.72 -17.11
C LEU A 399 4.67 31.41 -16.54
N ASN A 400 4.95 31.22 -15.25
CA ASN A 400 6.06 31.86 -14.56
C ASN A 400 7.43 31.21 -14.87
N GLU A 401 7.47 29.90 -15.16
CA GLU A 401 8.74 29.16 -15.39
C GLU A 401 9.46 29.51 -16.69
N LYS A 402 8.75 29.95 -17.74
CA LYS A 402 9.38 30.33 -19.00
C LYS A 402 9.74 31.83 -18.97
N PRO A 403 11.02 32.23 -19.09
CA PRO A 403 11.41 33.64 -19.05
C PRO A 403 11.03 34.43 -20.32
N ASN A 404 11.00 33.80 -21.50
CA ASN A 404 10.65 34.42 -22.78
C ASN A 404 9.33 33.86 -23.31
N GLY A 405 8.19 34.41 -22.90
CA GLY A 405 6.88 33.97 -23.37
C GLY A 405 6.20 35.07 -24.16
N ASP A 406 5.89 34.79 -25.41
CA ASP A 406 5.17 35.71 -26.29
C ASP A 406 3.69 35.81 -25.88
N TYR A 407 3.03 36.92 -26.21
CA TYR A 407 1.57 37.10 -26.14
C TYR A 407 0.80 35.89 -26.72
N TRP A 408 1.33 35.29 -27.78
CA TRP A 408 0.76 34.10 -28.42
C TRP A 408 0.80 32.86 -27.53
N ASP A 409 1.80 32.71 -26.68
CA ASP A 409 1.87 31.59 -25.73
C ASP A 409 0.84 31.77 -24.60
N LEU A 410 0.61 33.01 -24.17
CA LEU A 410 -0.46 33.32 -23.22
C LEU A 410 -1.84 33.07 -23.84
N THR A 411 -2.03 33.40 -25.12
CA THR A 411 -3.25 33.08 -25.88
C THR A 411 -3.47 31.57 -26.02
N LYS A 412 -2.43 30.80 -26.37
CA LYS A 412 -2.49 29.33 -26.48
C LYS A 412 -2.86 28.70 -25.14
N LYS A 413 -2.26 29.15 -24.05
CA LYS A 413 -2.55 28.63 -22.70
C LYS A 413 -3.96 28.95 -22.25
N ASN A 414 -4.44 30.18 -22.48
CA ASN A 414 -5.82 30.55 -22.16
C ASN A 414 -6.86 29.81 -23.01
N LYS A 415 -6.54 29.38 -24.24
CA LYS A 415 -7.41 28.49 -25.00
C LYS A 415 -7.70 27.18 -24.24
N TYR A 416 -6.71 26.62 -23.53
CA TYR A 416 -6.92 25.44 -22.69
C TYR A 416 -7.72 25.76 -21.42
N VAL A 417 -7.52 26.94 -20.83
CA VAL A 417 -8.34 27.40 -19.69
C VAL A 417 -9.81 27.53 -20.09
N VAL A 418 -10.11 28.13 -21.24
CA VAL A 418 -11.49 28.23 -21.77
C VAL A 418 -12.09 26.84 -22.02
N ARG A 419 -11.31 25.91 -22.62
CA ARG A 419 -11.76 24.53 -22.81
C ARG A 419 -12.03 23.83 -21.48
N ALA A 420 -11.17 24.02 -20.48
CA ALA A 420 -11.39 23.49 -19.14
C ALA A 420 -12.69 24.06 -18.54
N LEU A 421 -12.85 25.39 -18.52
CA LEU A 421 -14.06 26.05 -18.02
C LEU A 421 -15.34 25.58 -18.73
N ALA A 422 -15.29 25.31 -20.03
CA ALA A 422 -16.43 24.77 -20.77
C ALA A 422 -16.86 23.37 -20.27
N LEU A 423 -15.92 22.55 -19.80
CA LEU A 423 -16.23 21.27 -19.17
C LEU A 423 -16.98 21.47 -17.85
N PHE A 424 -16.55 22.43 -17.04
CA PHE A 424 -17.20 22.75 -15.75
C PHE A 424 -18.54 23.48 -15.89
N GLN A 425 -18.73 24.26 -16.96
CA GLN A 425 -20.01 24.94 -17.23
C GLN A 425 -21.20 23.97 -17.31
N SER A 426 -20.95 22.74 -17.77
CA SER A 426 -21.98 21.69 -17.85
C SER A 426 -22.34 21.07 -16.49
N VAL A 427 -21.48 21.22 -15.49
CA VAL A 427 -21.58 20.54 -14.18
C VAL A 427 -22.04 21.53 -13.11
N GLU A 428 -21.37 22.67 -12.97
CA GLU A 428 -21.69 23.71 -11.98
C GLU A 428 -21.41 25.11 -12.57
N PRO A 429 -22.46 25.86 -12.97
CA PRO A 429 -22.28 27.15 -13.63
C PRO A 429 -21.78 28.26 -12.68
N GLN A 430 -21.87 28.07 -11.36
CA GLN A 430 -21.49 29.06 -10.36
C GLN A 430 -20.00 29.01 -9.95
N ILE A 431 -19.25 27.95 -10.31
CA ILE A 431 -17.82 27.79 -9.94
C ILE A 431 -16.98 28.99 -10.38
N VAL A 432 -17.30 29.61 -11.52
CA VAL A 432 -16.54 30.76 -12.04
C VAL A 432 -16.60 31.94 -11.07
N MET A 433 -17.69 32.07 -10.33
CA MET A 433 -17.94 33.15 -9.37
C MET A 433 -17.43 32.83 -7.96
N ASP A 434 -16.68 31.74 -7.79
CA ASP A 434 -16.09 31.42 -6.51
C ASP A 434 -14.91 32.34 -6.18
N GLU A 435 -14.78 32.68 -4.90
CA GLU A 435 -13.73 33.53 -4.32
C GLU A 435 -12.30 33.06 -4.64
N GLU A 436 -12.10 31.76 -4.85
CA GLU A 436 -10.79 31.16 -5.08
C GLU A 436 -10.46 30.98 -6.58
N VAL A 437 -11.48 30.84 -7.42
CA VAL A 437 -11.31 30.49 -8.84
C VAL A 437 -11.11 31.74 -9.68
N MET A 438 -11.91 32.78 -9.44
CA MET A 438 -11.83 34.04 -10.18
C MET A 438 -10.44 34.71 -10.12
N PRO A 439 -9.78 34.81 -8.94
CA PRO A 439 -8.42 35.36 -8.86
C PRO A 439 -7.42 34.56 -9.69
N LEU A 440 -7.56 33.24 -9.76
CA LEU A 440 -6.68 32.37 -10.53
C LEU A 440 -6.90 32.54 -12.04
N ILE A 441 -8.15 32.68 -12.50
CA ILE A 441 -8.47 32.99 -13.90
C ILE A 441 -7.84 34.32 -14.31
N LEU A 442 -7.94 35.35 -13.48
CA LEU A 442 -7.29 36.64 -13.76
C LEU A 442 -5.77 36.49 -13.88
N ARG A 443 -5.15 35.69 -12.99
CA ARG A 443 -3.71 35.39 -13.03
C ARG A 443 -3.28 34.59 -14.25
N THR A 444 -4.15 33.82 -14.91
CA THR A 444 -3.78 33.15 -16.17
C THR A 444 -3.75 34.09 -17.38
N MET A 445 -4.35 35.28 -17.27
CA MET A 445 -4.50 36.24 -18.38
C MET A 445 -3.43 37.33 -18.42
N ALA A 446 -2.57 37.40 -17.42
CA ALA A 446 -1.49 38.37 -17.31
C ALA A 446 -0.21 37.73 -16.75
N PHE A 447 0.95 38.25 -17.14
CA PHE A 447 2.22 37.93 -16.48
C PHE A 447 2.42 38.85 -15.28
N LEU A 448 2.72 38.28 -14.11
CA LEU A 448 2.92 39.01 -12.83
C LEU A 448 4.38 39.08 -12.36
N ASN A 449 5.27 38.27 -12.95
CA ASN A 449 6.67 38.13 -12.54
C ASN A 449 7.66 38.71 -13.57
N ARG A 450 7.20 39.54 -14.50
CA ARG A 450 8.02 40.04 -15.62
C ARG A 450 7.86 41.54 -15.77
N ASP A 451 8.91 42.26 -16.16
CA ASP A 451 8.78 43.66 -16.60
C ASP A 451 7.94 43.84 -17.88
N SER A 452 7.47 42.74 -18.50
CA SER A 452 6.55 42.77 -19.64
C SER A 452 5.12 43.09 -19.19
N THR A 453 4.51 44.11 -19.77
CA THR A 453 3.12 44.53 -19.53
C THR A 453 2.08 43.73 -20.34
N ASP A 454 2.52 42.68 -21.03
CA ASP A 454 1.69 41.89 -21.94
C ASP A 454 0.56 41.16 -21.21
N SER A 455 -0.63 41.25 -21.80
CA SER A 455 -1.84 40.65 -21.25
C SER A 455 -2.92 40.52 -22.30
N LEU A 456 -3.87 39.63 -22.06
CA LEU A 456 -5.03 39.52 -22.94
C LEU A 456 -5.98 40.69 -22.77
N HIS A 457 -6.57 41.12 -23.88
CA HIS A 457 -7.66 42.07 -23.87
C HIS A 457 -8.87 41.57 -23.06
N ALA A 458 -9.10 40.25 -23.08
CA ALA A 458 -10.14 39.58 -22.28
C ALA A 458 -10.05 39.87 -20.77
N LEU A 459 -8.87 40.24 -20.25
CA LEU A 459 -8.75 40.65 -18.85
C LEU A 459 -9.66 41.86 -18.54
N TYR A 460 -9.68 42.86 -19.43
CA TYR A 460 -10.48 44.07 -19.22
C TYR A 460 -11.97 43.78 -19.25
N GLU A 461 -12.40 42.91 -20.18
CA GLU A 461 -13.79 42.45 -20.28
C GLU A 461 -14.22 41.69 -19.01
N ILE A 462 -13.34 40.86 -18.45
CA ILE A 462 -13.64 40.12 -17.23
C ILE A 462 -13.66 41.05 -16.01
N ILE A 463 -12.78 42.04 -15.93
CA ILE A 463 -12.84 43.06 -14.87
C ILE A 463 -14.18 43.81 -14.94
N ASP A 464 -14.62 44.19 -16.14
CA ASP A 464 -15.92 44.84 -16.32
C ASP A 464 -17.09 43.89 -15.98
N PHE A 465 -17.00 42.61 -16.35
CA PHE A 465 -17.96 41.58 -15.95
C PHE A 465 -18.05 41.42 -14.43
N ILE A 466 -16.92 41.39 -13.72
CA ILE A 466 -16.88 41.32 -12.25
C ILE A 466 -17.61 42.51 -11.63
N CYS A 467 -17.44 43.72 -12.18
CA CYS A 467 -18.13 44.91 -11.69
C CYS A 467 -19.65 44.87 -11.92
N VAL A 468 -20.11 44.17 -12.96
CA VAL A 468 -21.54 44.05 -13.31
C VAL A 468 -22.24 42.95 -12.51
N GLU A 469 -21.57 41.83 -12.23
CA GLU A 469 -22.19 40.70 -11.55
C GLU A 469 -22.12 40.80 -10.03
N TYR A 470 -21.01 41.25 -9.44
CA TYR A 470 -20.81 41.31 -7.98
C TYR A 470 -21.38 42.58 -7.31
N LYS A 471 -22.48 43.13 -7.83
CA LYS A 471 -23.04 44.45 -7.44
C LYS A 471 -23.17 44.69 -5.92
N GLU A 472 -23.33 43.64 -5.12
CA GLU A 472 -23.55 43.76 -3.67
C GLU A 472 -22.26 43.67 -2.84
N GLN A 473 -21.27 42.85 -3.25
CA GLN A 473 -19.97 42.69 -2.58
C GLN A 473 -18.98 41.91 -3.46
N ILE A 474 -17.83 42.51 -3.78
CA ILE A 474 -16.71 41.81 -4.44
C ILE A 474 -15.83 41.18 -3.35
N PRO A 475 -15.48 39.89 -3.45
CA PRO A 475 -14.56 39.26 -2.51
C PRO A 475 -13.20 39.96 -2.47
N LEU A 476 -12.62 40.08 -1.28
CA LEU A 476 -11.34 40.78 -1.04
C LEU A 476 -10.19 40.18 -1.85
N SER A 477 -10.18 38.85 -2.03
CA SER A 477 -9.18 38.13 -2.82
C SER A 477 -9.16 38.59 -4.28
N VAL A 478 -10.35 38.76 -4.87
CA VAL A 478 -10.53 39.17 -6.28
C VAL A 478 -10.06 40.61 -6.44
N VAL A 479 -10.48 41.51 -5.55
CA VAL A 479 -10.03 42.92 -5.55
C VAL A 479 -8.51 43.00 -5.48
N ASN A 480 -7.89 42.26 -4.57
CA ASN A 480 -6.44 42.23 -4.43
C ASN A 480 -5.75 41.80 -5.75
N THR A 481 -6.21 40.71 -6.36
CA THR A 481 -5.59 40.25 -7.62
C THR A 481 -5.79 41.20 -8.79
N VAL A 482 -6.98 41.81 -8.94
CA VAL A 482 -7.21 42.83 -9.98
C VAL A 482 -6.26 44.01 -9.77
N MET A 483 -6.14 44.50 -8.52
CA MET A 483 -5.27 45.62 -8.20
C MET A 483 -3.80 45.31 -8.45
N GLN A 484 -3.31 44.14 -8.02
CA GLN A 484 -1.94 43.71 -8.30
C GLN A 484 -1.64 43.63 -9.79
N ILE A 485 -2.55 43.06 -10.59
CA ILE A 485 -2.36 42.92 -12.05
C ILE A 485 -2.34 44.30 -12.73
N LEU A 486 -3.25 45.21 -12.36
CA LEU A 486 -3.33 46.54 -12.95
C LEU A 486 -2.16 47.43 -12.53
N ALA A 487 -1.73 47.36 -11.26
CA ALA A 487 -0.58 48.09 -10.75
C ALA A 487 0.72 47.64 -11.42
N HIS A 488 0.93 46.32 -11.57
CA HIS A 488 2.08 45.76 -12.27
C HIS A 488 2.15 46.22 -13.75
N LYS A 489 0.99 46.38 -14.42
CA LYS A 489 0.94 46.93 -15.79
C LYS A 489 1.07 48.44 -15.89
N LYS A 490 0.96 49.16 -14.78
CA LYS A 490 0.87 50.64 -14.73
C LYS A 490 -0.33 51.21 -15.51
N ASP A 491 -1.44 50.46 -15.60
CA ASP A 491 -2.68 50.92 -16.24
C ASP A 491 -3.58 51.64 -15.21
N TRP A 492 -3.14 52.85 -14.87
CA TRP A 492 -3.73 53.67 -13.83
C TRP A 492 -5.16 54.17 -14.10
N PRO A 493 -5.55 54.52 -15.35
CA PRO A 493 -6.92 54.92 -15.64
C PRO A 493 -7.93 53.80 -15.36
N LYS A 494 -7.64 52.56 -15.76
CA LYS A 494 -8.53 51.43 -15.49
C LYS A 494 -8.50 51.05 -14.01
N PHE A 495 -7.34 51.12 -13.36
CA PHE A 495 -7.19 50.94 -11.92
C PHE A 495 -8.10 51.88 -11.11
N LEU A 496 -8.06 53.18 -11.41
CA LEU A 496 -8.92 54.17 -10.74
C LEU A 496 -10.40 53.97 -11.10
N SER A 497 -10.71 53.67 -12.37
CA SER A 497 -12.10 53.38 -12.77
C SER A 497 -12.66 52.16 -12.04
N PHE A 498 -11.86 51.12 -11.81
CA PHE A 498 -12.26 49.95 -11.04
C PHE A 498 -12.47 50.29 -9.55
N TRP A 499 -11.59 51.10 -8.97
CA TRP A 499 -11.70 51.55 -7.58
C TRP A 499 -12.93 52.44 -7.31
N GLU A 500 -13.24 53.34 -8.22
CA GLU A 500 -14.34 54.31 -8.07
C GLU A 500 -15.70 53.73 -8.45
N LYS A 501 -15.77 52.97 -9.56
CA LYS A 501 -17.03 52.49 -10.13
C LYS A 501 -17.30 51.01 -9.88
N GLY A 502 -16.25 50.21 -9.66
CA GLY A 502 -16.36 48.76 -9.50
C GLY A 502 -16.80 48.33 -8.10
N ILE A 503 -16.32 49.00 -7.05
CA ILE A 503 -16.72 48.69 -5.66
C ILE A 503 -17.83 49.65 -5.25
N GLN A 504 -19.08 49.20 -5.35
CA GLN A 504 -20.23 49.96 -4.88
C GLN A 504 -20.25 49.98 -3.34
N LEU A 505 -20.66 51.11 -2.77
CA LEU A 505 -20.75 51.32 -1.32
C LEU A 505 -22.20 51.11 -0.86
N PRO A 506 -22.63 49.89 -0.50
CA PRO A 506 -23.93 49.71 0.11
C PRO A 506 -23.94 50.42 1.47
N ASN A 507 -24.88 51.34 1.68
CA ASN A 507 -25.22 51.94 2.98
C ASN A 507 -24.17 52.85 3.65
N ARG A 508 -23.37 53.62 2.89
CA ARG A 508 -22.42 54.65 3.41
C ARG A 508 -21.32 54.13 4.36
N GLN A 509 -21.17 52.81 4.53
CA GLN A 509 -20.01 52.21 5.20
C GLN A 509 -19.03 51.74 4.12
N ASP A 510 -17.78 52.16 4.24
CA ASP A 510 -16.72 51.80 3.30
C ASP A 510 -16.13 50.43 3.67
N TYR A 511 -16.34 49.45 2.80
CA TYR A 511 -15.72 48.12 2.91
C TYR A 511 -14.50 47.99 1.98
N ARG A 512 -14.03 49.08 1.36
CA ARG A 512 -12.89 49.01 0.44
C ARG A 512 -11.58 48.75 1.18
N PRO A 513 -10.72 47.87 0.63
CA PRO A 513 -9.41 47.56 1.22
C PRO A 513 -8.38 48.63 0.88
N TRP A 514 -8.38 49.71 1.66
CA TRP A 514 -7.46 50.84 1.47
C TRP A 514 -5.98 50.49 1.67
N ASN A 515 -5.69 49.52 2.55
CA ASN A 515 -4.34 48.97 2.72
C ASN A 515 -3.80 48.40 1.41
N ILE A 516 -4.55 47.50 0.77
CA ILE A 516 -4.13 46.85 -0.48
C ILE A 516 -3.97 47.86 -1.61
N PHE A 517 -4.86 48.86 -1.68
CA PHE A 517 -4.77 49.94 -2.66
C PHE A 517 -3.46 50.72 -2.52
N LEU A 518 -3.14 51.17 -1.29
CA LEU A 518 -1.93 51.93 -1.02
C LEU A 518 -0.67 51.08 -1.24
N ASP A 519 -0.66 49.85 -0.74
CA ASP A 519 0.49 48.94 -0.86
C ASP A 519 0.79 48.58 -2.33
N SER A 520 -0.26 48.43 -3.15
CA SER A 520 -0.10 48.16 -4.59
C SER A 520 0.54 49.35 -5.32
N ILE A 521 0.20 50.58 -4.90
CA ILE A 521 0.75 51.80 -5.49
C ILE A 521 2.19 52.03 -5.01
N THR A 522 2.47 51.86 -3.72
CA THR A 522 3.83 52.00 -3.18
C THR A 522 4.78 51.00 -3.82
N SER A 523 4.34 49.76 -4.01
CA SER A 523 5.10 48.69 -4.67
C SER A 523 5.45 49.01 -6.14
N SER A 524 4.64 49.83 -6.83
CA SER A 524 4.90 50.23 -8.22
C SER A 524 5.97 51.32 -8.37
N GLY A 525 6.24 52.09 -7.32
CA GLY A 525 7.26 53.14 -7.28
C GLY A 525 6.98 54.41 -8.11
N ASP A 526 5.80 54.55 -8.73
CA ASP A 526 5.48 55.66 -9.64
C ASP A 526 5.12 56.96 -8.87
N LYS A 527 6.13 57.79 -8.58
CA LYS A 527 5.98 59.06 -7.81
C LYS A 527 4.98 60.05 -8.41
N ALA A 528 4.89 60.14 -9.74
CA ALA A 528 3.99 61.07 -10.41
C ALA A 528 2.51 60.75 -10.14
N LEU A 529 2.17 59.46 -10.05
CA LEU A 529 0.83 59.04 -9.71
C LEU A 529 0.51 59.24 -8.24
N MET A 530 1.47 58.94 -7.36
CA MET A 530 1.27 59.17 -5.93
C MET A 530 0.96 60.65 -5.64
N LEU A 531 1.68 61.58 -6.29
CA LEU A 531 1.39 63.01 -6.24
C LEU A 531 0.01 63.36 -6.82
N LYS A 532 -0.39 62.72 -7.93
CA LYS A 532 -1.72 62.90 -8.51
C LYS A 532 -2.82 62.46 -7.56
N ILE A 533 -2.66 61.34 -6.87
CA ILE A 533 -3.63 60.82 -5.89
C ILE A 533 -3.79 61.77 -4.70
N ILE A 534 -2.68 62.34 -4.21
CA ILE A 534 -2.70 63.33 -3.13
C ILE A 534 -3.40 64.61 -3.60
N ASN A 535 -3.04 65.13 -4.78
CA ASN A 535 -3.58 66.37 -5.31
C ASN A 535 -5.07 66.28 -5.67
N GLU A 536 -5.53 65.14 -6.17
CA GLU A 536 -6.94 64.89 -6.48
C GLU A 536 -7.78 64.57 -5.22
N GLY A 537 -7.13 64.38 -4.06
CA GLY A 537 -7.82 64.26 -2.77
C GLY A 537 -8.49 62.91 -2.55
N HIS A 538 -8.08 61.85 -3.25
CA HIS A 538 -8.66 60.50 -3.11
C HIS A 538 -8.52 59.96 -1.67
N LEU A 539 -7.44 60.32 -0.97
CA LEU A 539 -7.22 59.92 0.43
C LEU A 539 -8.21 60.57 1.41
N LEU A 540 -8.80 61.72 1.05
CA LEU A 540 -9.81 62.38 1.88
C LEU A 540 -11.11 61.58 1.98
N TRP A 541 -11.30 60.59 1.08
CA TRP A 541 -12.45 59.70 1.14
C TRP A 541 -12.43 58.79 2.37
N LEU A 542 -11.26 58.49 2.93
CA LEU A 542 -11.13 57.75 4.20
C LEU A 542 -11.93 58.42 5.32
N LYS A 543 -11.76 59.74 5.45
CA LYS A 543 -12.44 60.52 6.49
C LYS A 543 -13.89 60.84 6.12
N ARG A 544 -14.15 61.12 4.83
CA ARG A 544 -15.51 61.40 4.33
C ARG A 544 -16.47 60.22 4.50
N ASN A 545 -15.95 58.99 4.40
CA ASN A 545 -16.73 57.77 4.54
C ASN A 545 -16.65 57.13 5.93
N ASN A 546 -16.05 57.81 6.92
CA ASN A 546 -15.88 57.32 8.30
C ASN A 546 -15.26 55.91 8.38
N VAL A 547 -14.20 55.67 7.62
CA VAL A 547 -13.50 54.36 7.65
C VAL A 547 -12.79 54.19 8.98
N ILE A 548 -12.96 53.03 9.62
CA ILE A 548 -12.25 52.71 10.86
C ILE A 548 -10.77 52.54 10.52
N ILE A 549 -9.91 53.41 11.08
CA ILE A 549 -8.47 53.36 10.86
C ILE A 549 -7.92 52.18 11.66
N THR A 550 -7.66 51.07 10.99
CA THR A 550 -6.91 49.95 11.56
C THR A 550 -5.40 50.27 11.58
N PRO A 551 -4.61 49.65 12.47
CA PRO A 551 -3.15 49.85 12.51
C PRO A 551 -2.47 49.51 11.17
N GLU A 552 -3.06 48.61 10.39
CA GLU A 552 -2.58 48.24 9.05
C GLU A 552 -2.71 49.41 8.06
N ILE A 553 -3.87 50.08 8.02
CA ILE A 553 -4.09 51.25 7.18
C ILE A 553 -3.13 52.38 7.58
N GLN A 554 -2.93 52.57 8.89
CA GLN A 554 -1.98 53.56 9.39
C GLN A 554 -0.55 53.29 8.89
N ASN A 555 -0.12 52.03 8.88
CA ASN A 555 1.19 51.63 8.36
C ASN A 555 1.29 51.85 6.85
N SER A 556 0.31 51.41 6.06
CA SER A 556 0.28 51.63 4.60
C SER A 556 0.28 53.12 4.24
N VAL A 557 -0.46 53.95 4.98
CA VAL A 557 -0.47 55.41 4.81
C VAL A 557 0.91 55.99 5.14
N ASN A 558 1.55 55.54 6.22
CA ASN A 558 2.89 55.97 6.58
C ASN A 558 3.93 55.61 5.50
N GLU A 559 3.88 54.38 4.98
CA GLU A 559 4.74 53.91 3.90
C GLU A 559 4.52 54.68 2.60
N PHE A 560 3.26 54.97 2.26
CA PHE A 560 2.90 55.79 1.10
C PHE A 560 3.48 57.20 1.19
N PHE A 561 3.29 57.89 2.32
CA PHE A 561 3.86 59.23 2.49
C PHE A 561 5.39 59.21 2.54
N ALA A 562 6.02 58.17 3.09
CA ALA A 562 7.47 58.01 3.07
C ALA A 562 8.03 57.80 1.65
N ALA A 563 7.30 57.09 0.78
CA ALA A 563 7.67 56.87 -0.61
C ALA A 563 7.57 58.15 -1.47
N VAL A 564 6.62 59.04 -1.14
CA VAL A 564 6.38 60.31 -1.85
C VAL A 564 7.32 61.42 -1.37
N ASP A 565 7.41 61.60 -0.06
CA ASP A 565 8.22 62.64 0.58
C ASP A 565 9.11 62.03 1.69
N PRO A 566 10.35 61.62 1.35
CA PRO A 566 11.31 61.10 2.33
C PRO A 566 11.66 62.12 3.42
N THR A 567 11.40 63.41 3.20
CA THR A 567 11.72 64.50 4.15
C THR A 567 10.56 64.81 5.10
N GLY A 568 9.33 64.43 4.74
CA GLY A 568 8.14 64.51 5.60
C GLY A 568 7.65 65.93 5.92
N ILE A 569 8.00 66.92 5.10
CA ILE A 569 7.74 68.34 5.37
C ILE A 569 6.48 68.82 4.65
N THR A 570 6.22 68.32 3.43
CA THR A 570 5.20 68.91 2.53
C THR A 570 3.76 68.49 2.84
N PHE A 571 3.55 67.26 3.29
CA PHE A 571 2.20 66.71 3.51
C PHE A 571 1.89 66.35 4.97
N LYS A 572 2.65 66.90 5.93
CA LYS A 572 2.54 66.57 7.36
C LYS A 572 1.14 66.86 7.91
N GLU A 573 0.57 68.03 7.61
CA GLU A 573 -0.77 68.41 8.07
C GLU A 573 -1.87 67.50 7.52
N LEU A 574 -1.74 67.09 6.25
CA LEU A 574 -2.70 66.18 5.60
C LEU A 574 -2.60 64.78 6.18
N LYS A 575 -1.38 64.31 6.45
CA LYS A 575 -1.11 63.04 7.13
C LYS A 575 -1.71 63.02 8.54
N ASP A 576 -1.47 64.07 9.32
CA ASP A 576 -2.01 64.19 10.68
C ASP A 576 -3.54 64.28 10.66
N TYR A 577 -4.13 64.96 9.66
CA TYR A 577 -5.57 65.05 9.48
C TYR A 577 -6.23 63.71 9.10
N LEU A 578 -5.53 62.83 8.38
CA LEU A 578 -6.04 61.50 8.01
C LEU A 578 -5.93 60.48 9.16
N LEU A 579 -4.96 60.65 10.06
CA LEU A 579 -4.70 59.74 11.17
C LEU A 579 -5.40 60.14 12.48
N ALA A 580 -5.95 61.36 12.55
CA ALA A 580 -6.78 61.88 13.63
C ALA A 580 -8.27 61.64 13.35
#